data_AF-A0A0A0LZ64-F1
#
_entry.id   AF-A0A0A0LZ64-F1
#
_cell.length_a   1.000
_cell.length_b   1.000
_cell.length_c   1.000
_cell.angle_alpha   90.00
_cell.angle_beta   90.00
_cell.angle_gamma   90.00
#
_symmetry.space_group_name_H-M   'P 1'
#
loop_
_entity.id
_entity.type
_entity.pdbx_description
1 polymer ?
#
loop_
_entity_poly.entity_id
_entity_poly.type
_entity_poly.pdbx_seq_one_letter_code
_entity_poly.pdbx_strand_id
1 'polypeptide(L)'
;MGAGEEHQPEPTLENVTAPSSISAIAEDLQRTVVQSKDSAIRSARSFQQASSSHIRSLQDFVPQATSQFKTYEDTFFRKLTDELKIAREHPAATIGVAVTAGLLIMRGPRRFLFRHTLGRFQTEEASFLKAEKHVKELNLSVDLMKNESKKLLERAALAEKDMKYGHNELMNAGSQIQRLSRSIYKAEAQAADLMDGLREISGRDALKLRAEVASMTTFLKRQRTLLENRAMKVSDMGIPL
;
A
#
# COMPACT_ATOMS: atom_id res chain seq x y z
N MET A 1 -48.21 20.09 36.42
CA MET A 1 -49.14 20.60 35.39
C MET A 1 -48.60 21.94 34.95
N GLY A 2 -48.17 22.04 33.70
CA GLY A 2 -47.40 23.17 33.18
C GLY A 2 -46.46 22.70 32.08
N ALA A 3 -47.03 22.43 30.92
CA ALA A 3 -46.30 22.26 29.67
C ALA A 3 -45.84 23.64 29.19
N GLY A 4 -44.65 23.70 28.59
CA GLY A 4 -44.09 24.89 27.97
C GLY A 4 -42.90 24.49 27.13
N GLU A 5 -43.19 24.15 25.87
CA GLU A 5 -42.22 24.20 24.76
C GLU A 5 -41.59 25.60 24.72
N GLU A 6 -40.27 25.69 24.50
CA GLU A 6 -39.74 26.43 23.34
C GLU A 6 -38.21 26.42 23.27
N HIS A 7 -37.76 26.38 22.02
CA HIS A 7 -36.53 26.97 21.50
C HIS A 7 -35.19 26.40 21.93
N GLN A 8 -34.74 25.42 21.13
CA GLN A 8 -33.34 25.16 20.88
C GLN A 8 -32.92 26.04 19.68
N PRO A 9 -32.07 27.06 19.86
CA PRO A 9 -31.51 27.77 18.72
C PRO A 9 -30.34 26.95 18.15
N GLU A 10 -30.41 26.59 16.87
CA GLU A 10 -29.19 26.50 16.08
C GLU A 10 -28.61 27.91 15.93
N PRO A 11 -27.28 28.04 16.09
CA PRO A 11 -26.56 28.91 15.20
C PRO A 11 -25.37 28.17 14.57
N THR A 12 -25.44 28.07 13.24
CA THR A 12 -24.39 28.47 12.30
C THR A 12 -22.96 27.96 12.54
N LEU A 13 -22.52 27.15 11.58
CA LEU A 13 -21.16 27.12 11.05
C LEU A 13 -20.53 28.52 11.07
N GLU A 14 -19.47 28.68 11.89
CA GLU A 14 -18.20 29.35 11.57
C GLU A 14 -17.49 29.71 12.88
N ASN A 15 -16.60 28.84 13.36
CA ASN A 15 -15.30 29.30 13.84
C ASN A 15 -14.27 28.16 13.85
N VAL A 16 -13.43 28.14 12.81
CA VAL A 16 -12.23 27.32 12.77
C VAL A 16 -11.24 27.94 13.74
N THR A 17 -11.09 27.36 14.94
CA THR A 17 -9.93 27.63 15.79
C THR A 17 -9.58 26.38 16.61
N ALA A 18 -8.88 25.44 15.96
CA ALA A 18 -8.10 24.41 16.63
C ALA A 18 -6.87 25.07 17.26
N PRO A 19 -6.66 24.89 18.58
CA PRO A 19 -5.51 24.06 18.99
C PRO A 19 -5.73 23.20 20.26
N SER A 20 -6.84 23.35 21.02
CA SER A 20 -6.96 22.76 22.37
C SER A 20 -7.56 21.34 22.44
N SER A 21 -8.40 20.95 21.48
CA SER A 21 -9.01 19.61 21.48
C SER A 21 -8.03 18.53 21.00
N ILE A 22 -7.12 18.88 20.09
CA ILE A 22 -6.11 17.97 19.55
C ILE A 22 -5.03 17.69 20.60
N SER A 23 -4.66 18.69 21.41
CA SER A 23 -3.68 18.51 22.49
C SER A 23 -4.23 17.62 23.61
N ALA A 24 -5.49 17.79 24.01
CA ALA A 24 -6.12 16.96 25.03
C ALA A 24 -6.23 15.48 24.60
N ILE A 25 -6.58 15.23 23.33
CA ILE A 25 -6.61 13.87 22.77
C ILE A 25 -5.20 13.30 22.65
N ALA A 26 -4.21 14.11 22.27
CA ALA A 26 -2.82 13.68 22.17
C ALA A 26 -2.22 13.31 23.54
N GLU A 27 -2.55 14.06 24.60
CA GLU A 27 -2.12 13.77 25.97
C GLU A 27 -2.76 12.49 26.53
N ASP A 28 -4.05 12.27 26.28
CA ASP A 28 -4.74 11.04 26.71
C ASP A 28 -4.23 9.80 25.96
N LEU A 29 -3.90 9.95 24.68
CA LEU A 29 -3.26 8.91 23.88
C LEU A 29 -1.83 8.63 24.34
N GLN A 30 -1.07 9.67 24.71
CA GLN A 30 0.26 9.51 25.32
C GLN A 30 0.18 8.78 26.66
N ARG A 31 -0.79 9.14 27.50
CA ARG A 31 -0.99 8.52 28.81
C ARG A 31 -1.40 7.05 28.69
N THR A 32 -2.26 6.75 27.72
CA THR A 32 -2.69 5.38 27.41
C THR A 32 -1.55 4.56 26.82
N VAL A 33 -0.73 5.13 25.93
CA VAL A 33 0.45 4.44 25.37
C VAL A 33 1.51 4.20 26.45
N VAL A 34 1.74 5.14 27.37
CA VAL A 34 2.66 4.96 28.49
C VAL A 34 2.17 3.88 29.46
N GLN A 35 0.87 3.89 29.80
CA GLN A 35 0.27 2.84 30.62
C GLN A 35 0.27 1.47 29.92
N SER A 36 0.02 1.43 28.61
CA SER A 36 0.07 0.23 27.78
C SER A 36 1.50 -0.34 27.67
N LYS A 37 2.49 0.53 27.60
CA LYS A 37 3.91 0.15 27.63
C LYS A 37 4.33 -0.39 29.00
N ASP A 38 3.94 0.26 30.09
CA ASP A 38 4.26 -0.20 31.45
C ASP A 38 3.54 -1.51 31.83
N SER A 39 2.32 -1.71 31.36
CA SER A 39 1.57 -2.96 31.52
C SER A 39 2.13 -4.09 30.65
N ALA A 40 2.57 -3.80 29.42
CA ALA A 40 3.27 -4.77 28.58
C ALA A 40 4.63 -5.17 29.17
N ILE A 41 5.38 -4.24 29.76
CA ILE A 41 6.65 -4.54 30.44
C ILE A 41 6.42 -5.38 31.71
N ARG A 42 5.38 -5.07 32.50
CA ARG A 42 5.02 -5.86 33.69
C ARG A 42 4.50 -7.25 33.31
N SER A 43 3.75 -7.37 32.22
CA SER A 43 3.29 -8.65 31.65
C SER A 43 4.45 -9.48 31.07
N ALA A 44 5.41 -8.83 30.41
CA ALA A 44 6.62 -9.51 29.93
C ALA A 44 7.49 -10.01 31.09
N ARG A 45 7.61 -9.25 32.20
CA ARG A 45 8.32 -9.68 33.41
C ARG A 45 7.59 -10.82 34.13
N SER A 46 6.26 -10.79 34.24
CA SER A 46 5.50 -11.88 34.84
C SER A 46 5.51 -13.15 33.97
N PHE A 47 5.48 -13.03 32.64
CA PHE A 47 5.66 -14.15 31.71
C PHE A 47 7.08 -14.72 31.80
N GLN A 48 8.11 -13.88 31.92
CA GLN A 48 9.48 -14.33 32.12
C GLN A 48 9.66 -15.05 33.47
N GLN A 49 9.02 -14.58 34.54
CA GLN A 49 9.04 -15.23 35.85
C GLN A 49 8.21 -16.53 35.87
N ALA A 50 7.02 -16.56 35.25
CA ALA A 50 6.19 -17.76 35.12
C ALA A 50 6.81 -18.82 34.19
N SER A 51 7.46 -18.40 33.11
CA SER A 51 8.21 -19.29 32.22
C SER A 51 9.47 -19.82 32.92
N SER A 52 10.11 -19.01 33.78
CA SER A 52 11.28 -19.45 34.54
C SER A 52 10.97 -20.55 35.56
N SER A 53 9.80 -20.57 36.21
CA SER A 53 9.46 -21.62 37.18
C SER A 53 9.14 -22.96 36.49
N HIS A 54 8.49 -22.94 35.32
CA HIS A 54 8.28 -24.13 34.50
C HIS A 54 9.57 -24.65 33.84
N ILE A 55 10.47 -23.74 33.44
CA ILE A 55 11.80 -24.13 32.95
C ILE A 55 12.67 -24.66 34.09
N ARG A 56 12.53 -24.14 35.32
CA ARG A 56 13.24 -24.64 36.50
C ARG A 56 12.77 -26.03 36.91
N SER A 57 11.46 -26.28 36.91
CA SER A 57 10.93 -27.62 37.18
C SER A 57 11.39 -28.63 36.12
N LEU A 58 11.43 -28.25 34.84
CA LEU A 58 12.03 -29.08 33.80
C LEU A 58 13.53 -29.29 34.00
N GLN A 59 14.27 -28.27 34.47
CA GLN A 59 15.69 -28.40 34.82
C GLN A 59 15.93 -29.38 35.97
N ASP A 60 15.00 -29.55 36.90
CA ASP A 60 15.10 -30.52 37.99
C ASP A 60 14.76 -31.96 37.52
N PHE A 61 13.88 -32.10 36.51
CA PHE A 61 13.60 -33.39 35.88
C PHE A 61 14.67 -33.86 34.89
N VAL A 62 15.48 -32.94 34.32
CA VAL A 62 16.59 -33.29 33.43
C VAL A 62 17.65 -34.17 34.12
N PRO A 63 18.20 -33.85 35.31
CA PRO A 63 19.17 -34.71 35.98
C PRO A 63 18.54 -36.04 36.42
N GLN A 64 17.27 -36.04 36.83
CA GLN A 64 16.58 -37.28 37.23
C GLN A 64 16.32 -38.19 36.03
N ALA A 65 15.78 -37.66 34.93
CA ALA A 65 15.56 -38.40 33.70
C ALA A 65 16.91 -38.86 33.11
N THR A 66 17.92 -38.00 33.04
CA THR A 66 19.25 -38.38 32.54
C THR A 66 19.93 -39.41 33.43
N SER A 67 19.74 -39.40 34.76
CA SER A 67 20.27 -40.45 35.64
C SER A 67 19.58 -41.81 35.44
N GLN A 68 18.26 -41.81 35.25
CA GLN A 68 17.52 -43.04 34.95
C GLN A 68 17.84 -43.55 33.54
N PHE A 69 17.93 -42.66 32.55
CA PHE A 69 18.38 -42.99 31.19
C PHE A 69 19.80 -43.54 31.20
N LYS A 70 20.74 -42.92 31.92
CA LYS A 70 22.12 -43.41 32.05
C LYS A 70 22.19 -44.78 32.70
N THR A 71 21.35 -45.06 33.70
CA THR A 71 21.30 -46.39 34.34
C THR A 71 20.82 -47.48 33.36
N TYR A 72 19.79 -47.16 32.56
CA TYR A 72 19.31 -48.06 31.50
C TYR A 72 20.32 -48.19 30.36
N GLU A 73 21.00 -47.10 30.01
CA GLU A 73 22.01 -47.05 28.97
C GLU A 73 23.26 -47.85 29.38
N ASP A 74 23.74 -47.73 30.62
CA ASP A 74 24.87 -48.49 31.14
C ASP A 74 24.57 -49.98 31.27
N THR A 75 23.34 -50.36 31.67
CA THR A 75 22.94 -51.78 31.73
C THR A 75 22.79 -52.36 30.33
N PHE A 76 22.27 -51.58 29.38
CA PHE A 76 22.19 -51.97 27.98
C PHE A 76 23.58 -52.12 27.35
N PHE A 77 24.47 -51.16 27.56
CA PHE A 77 25.84 -51.24 27.04
C PHE A 77 26.66 -52.32 27.72
N ARG A 78 26.50 -52.57 29.01
CA ARG A 78 27.15 -53.71 29.69
C ARG A 78 26.68 -55.04 29.10
N LYS A 79 25.37 -55.22 28.90
CA LYS A 79 24.83 -56.42 28.24
C LYS A 79 25.31 -56.55 26.80
N LEU A 80 25.31 -55.47 26.04
CA LEU A 80 25.86 -55.45 24.67
C LEU A 80 27.34 -55.79 24.66
N THR A 81 28.13 -55.29 25.62
CA THR A 81 29.58 -55.54 25.68
C THR A 81 29.88 -56.96 26.13
N ASP A 82 29.07 -57.53 27.02
CA ASP A 82 29.15 -58.93 27.43
C ASP A 82 28.69 -59.86 26.28
N GLU A 83 27.61 -59.53 25.57
CA GLU A 83 27.22 -60.24 24.33
C GLU A 83 28.23 -60.04 23.20
N LEU A 84 28.90 -58.89 23.11
CA LEU A 84 29.97 -58.62 22.15
C LEU A 84 31.23 -59.47 22.46
N LYS A 85 31.53 -59.69 23.74
CA LYS A 85 32.58 -60.61 24.18
C LYS A 85 32.23 -62.07 23.83
N ILE A 86 30.97 -62.48 23.93
CA ILE A 86 30.47 -63.80 23.50
C ILE A 86 30.48 -63.90 21.96
N ALA A 87 30.08 -62.85 21.26
CA ALA A 87 30.07 -62.71 19.81
C ALA A 87 31.46 -62.75 19.16
N ARG A 88 32.55 -62.63 19.94
CA ARG A 88 33.91 -62.91 19.48
C ARG A 88 34.05 -64.35 18.95
N GLU A 89 33.15 -65.25 19.34
CA GLU A 89 33.06 -66.63 18.85
C GLU A 89 32.39 -66.75 17.46
N HIS A 90 31.65 -65.73 17.01
CA HIS A 90 30.94 -65.70 15.71
C HIS A 90 31.14 -64.36 14.96
N PRO A 91 32.36 -64.08 14.46
CA PRO A 91 32.73 -62.75 13.95
C PRO A 91 31.90 -62.25 12.76
N ALA A 92 31.34 -63.14 11.94
CA ALA A 92 30.58 -62.76 10.75
C ALA A 92 29.18 -62.20 11.07
N ALA A 93 28.48 -62.74 12.07
CA ALA A 93 27.13 -62.31 12.42
C ALA A 93 27.13 -60.94 13.15
N THR A 94 28.15 -60.72 13.98
CA THR A 94 28.32 -59.50 14.78
C THR A 94 28.57 -58.27 13.92
N ILE A 95 29.34 -58.41 12.83
CA ILE A 95 29.59 -57.31 11.89
C ILE A 95 28.26 -56.85 11.25
N GLY A 96 27.38 -57.78 10.86
CA GLY A 96 26.08 -57.44 10.28
C GLY A 96 25.15 -56.70 11.25
N VAL A 97 25.09 -57.15 12.51
CA VAL A 97 24.28 -56.50 13.54
C VAL A 97 24.86 -55.13 13.91
N ALA A 98 26.18 -55.01 14.03
CA ALA A 98 26.85 -53.75 14.34
C ALA A 98 26.66 -52.70 13.23
N VAL A 99 26.70 -53.11 11.96
CA VAL A 99 26.48 -52.21 10.82
C VAL A 99 25.03 -51.71 10.76
N THR A 100 24.04 -52.60 10.97
CA THR A 100 22.62 -52.21 10.93
C THR A 100 22.23 -51.34 12.13
N ALA A 101 22.70 -51.67 13.34
CA ALA A 101 22.52 -50.84 14.53
C ALA A 101 23.24 -49.48 14.38
N GLY A 102 24.46 -49.49 13.83
CA GLY A 102 25.22 -48.27 13.54
C GLY A 102 24.48 -47.33 12.58
N LEU A 103 23.85 -47.87 11.53
CA LEU A 103 23.08 -47.07 10.58
C LEU A 103 21.85 -46.40 11.23
N LEU A 104 21.19 -47.10 12.17
CA LEU A 104 19.97 -46.62 12.84
C LEU A 104 20.28 -45.55 13.92
N ILE A 105 21.41 -45.69 14.60
CA ILE A 105 21.87 -44.77 15.66
C ILE A 105 22.48 -43.50 15.05
N MET A 106 23.12 -43.61 13.87
CA MET A 106 23.69 -42.46 13.17
C MET A 106 22.61 -41.42 12.81
N ARG A 107 22.90 -40.15 13.12
CA ARG A 107 21.95 -39.03 12.99
C ARG A 107 21.57 -38.73 11.53
N GLY A 108 22.46 -39.04 10.58
CA GLY A 108 22.29 -38.82 9.14
C GLY A 108 21.30 -39.79 8.49
N PRO A 109 21.55 -41.12 8.51
CA PRO A 109 20.68 -42.12 7.90
C PRO A 109 19.29 -42.14 8.53
N ARG A 110 19.16 -41.92 9.85
CA ARG A 110 17.85 -41.73 10.49
C ARG A 110 17.07 -40.58 9.85
N ARG A 111 17.68 -39.41 9.66
CA ARG A 111 17.00 -38.27 9.04
C ARG A 111 16.67 -38.53 7.56
N PHE A 112 17.52 -39.30 6.87
CA PHE A 112 17.29 -39.72 5.49
C PHE A 112 16.09 -40.67 5.38
N LEU A 113 16.02 -41.72 6.21
CA LEU A 113 14.90 -42.65 6.25
C LEU A 113 13.59 -41.94 6.58
N PHE A 114 13.55 -41.12 7.64
CA PHE A 114 12.33 -40.38 8.02
C PHE A 114 11.86 -39.42 6.92
N ARG A 115 12.77 -38.77 6.18
CA ARG A 115 12.41 -37.90 5.06
C ARG A 115 11.88 -38.68 3.85
N HIS A 116 12.38 -39.89 3.62
CA HIS A 116 12.09 -40.65 2.40
C HIS A 116 10.96 -41.67 2.56
N THR A 117 10.64 -42.12 3.78
CA THR A 117 9.58 -43.09 4.05
C THR A 117 8.31 -42.44 4.58
N LEU A 118 8.39 -41.50 5.54
CA LEU A 118 7.21 -40.90 6.16
C LEU A 118 6.51 -39.86 5.30
N GLY A 119 7.21 -39.21 4.37
CA GLY A 119 6.60 -38.29 3.41
C GLY A 119 5.62 -38.96 2.44
N ARG A 120 5.74 -40.28 2.23
CA ARG A 120 4.87 -41.08 1.35
C ARG A 120 3.60 -41.59 2.03
N PHE A 121 3.49 -41.49 3.35
CA PHE A 121 2.29 -41.91 4.09
C PHE A 121 1.30 -40.76 4.35
N GLN A 122 1.45 -39.61 3.68
CA GLN A 122 0.35 -38.64 3.62
C GLN A 122 -0.80 -39.29 2.84
N THR A 123 -1.91 -39.56 3.51
CA THR A 123 -3.10 -40.17 2.94
C THR A 123 -3.57 -39.35 1.74
N GLU A 124 -3.94 -40.03 0.65
CA GLU A 124 -4.45 -39.40 -0.57
C GLU A 124 -5.61 -38.44 -0.26
N GLU A 125 -6.45 -38.79 0.70
CA GLU A 125 -7.55 -37.96 1.22
C GLU A 125 -7.08 -36.63 1.80
N ALA A 126 -5.97 -36.60 2.55
CA ALA A 126 -5.43 -35.36 3.11
C ALA A 126 -4.87 -34.45 2.02
N SER A 127 -4.27 -35.03 0.97
CA SER A 127 -3.79 -34.28 -0.19
C SER A 127 -4.95 -33.71 -1.02
N PHE A 128 -6.03 -34.46 -1.18
CA PHE A 128 -7.24 -34.05 -1.88
C PHE A 128 -7.98 -32.93 -1.14
N LEU A 129 -8.18 -33.06 0.18
CA LEU A 129 -8.80 -32.01 1.01
C LEU A 129 -7.99 -30.70 0.97
N LYS A 130 -6.66 -30.80 0.95
CA LYS A 130 -5.79 -29.64 0.77
C LYS A 130 -5.99 -29.00 -0.61
N ALA A 131 -6.05 -29.80 -1.67
CA ALA A 131 -6.30 -29.31 -3.02
C ALA A 131 -7.69 -28.64 -3.12
N GLU A 132 -8.73 -29.26 -2.56
CA GLU A 132 -10.10 -28.71 -2.54
C GLU A 132 -10.15 -27.35 -1.82
N LYS A 133 -9.46 -27.23 -0.68
CA LYS A 133 -9.34 -25.95 0.04
C LYS A 133 -8.68 -24.87 -0.83
N HIS A 134 -7.58 -25.21 -1.51
CA HIS A 134 -6.90 -24.27 -2.40
C HIS A 134 -7.76 -23.87 -3.60
N VAL A 135 -8.54 -24.79 -4.17
CA VAL A 135 -9.49 -24.48 -5.25
C VAL A 135 -10.58 -23.52 -4.75
N LYS A 136 -11.13 -23.74 -3.55
CA LYS A 136 -12.12 -22.84 -2.94
C LYS A 136 -11.56 -21.45 -2.67
N GLU A 137 -10.36 -21.36 -2.10
CA GLU A 137 -9.65 -20.10 -1.87
C GLU A 137 -9.37 -19.36 -3.18
N LEU A 138 -8.90 -20.08 -4.19
CA LEU A 138 -8.65 -19.53 -5.51
C LEU A 138 -9.93 -19.01 -6.15
N ASN A 139 -11.04 -19.74 -6.06
CA ASN A 139 -12.31 -19.32 -6.62
C ASN A 139 -12.81 -18.00 -6.00
N LEU A 140 -12.71 -17.87 -4.66
CA LEU A 140 -13.02 -16.62 -3.97
C LEU A 140 -12.11 -15.47 -4.44
N SER A 141 -10.81 -15.71 -4.60
CA SER A 141 -9.88 -14.70 -5.09
C SER A 141 -10.19 -14.26 -6.53
N VAL A 142 -10.59 -15.20 -7.39
CA VAL A 142 -10.95 -14.93 -8.78
C VAL A 142 -12.25 -14.13 -8.84
N ASP A 143 -13.23 -14.42 -7.99
CA ASP A 143 -14.48 -13.67 -7.95
C ASP A 143 -14.30 -12.25 -7.42
N LEU A 144 -13.44 -12.04 -6.42
CA LEU A 144 -13.02 -10.71 -5.98
C LEU A 144 -12.33 -9.96 -7.12
N MET A 145 -11.36 -10.60 -7.77
CA MET A 145 -10.61 -10.01 -8.89
C MET A 145 -11.54 -9.66 -10.06
N LYS A 146 -12.53 -10.49 -10.38
CA LYS A 146 -13.54 -10.18 -11.41
C LYS A 146 -14.32 -8.93 -11.04
N ASN A 147 -14.79 -8.82 -9.80
CA ASN A 147 -15.58 -7.67 -9.35
C ASN A 147 -14.74 -6.38 -9.31
N GLU A 148 -13.49 -6.45 -8.86
CA GLU A 148 -12.57 -5.32 -8.90
C GLU A 148 -12.22 -4.93 -10.34
N SER A 149 -11.98 -5.90 -11.24
CA SER A 149 -11.70 -5.63 -12.65
C SER A 149 -12.86 -4.90 -13.33
N LYS A 150 -14.11 -5.29 -13.06
CA LYS A 150 -15.30 -4.61 -13.60
C LYS A 150 -15.36 -3.16 -13.15
N LYS A 151 -15.17 -2.91 -11.84
CA LYS A 151 -15.14 -1.54 -11.29
C LYS A 151 -14.02 -0.70 -11.90
N LEU A 152 -12.84 -1.28 -12.09
CA LEU A 152 -11.71 -0.57 -12.69
C LEU A 152 -11.94 -0.29 -14.17
N LEU A 153 -12.50 -1.23 -14.93
CA LEU A 153 -12.85 -1.04 -16.33
C LEU A 153 -13.94 0.03 -16.51
N GLU A 154 -14.96 0.03 -15.66
CA GLU A 154 -16.00 1.07 -15.67
C GLU A 154 -15.41 2.46 -15.37
N ARG A 155 -14.53 2.56 -14.37
CA ARG A 155 -13.82 3.81 -14.04
C ARG A 155 -12.92 4.27 -15.18
N ALA A 156 -12.19 3.34 -15.81
CA ALA A 156 -11.33 3.65 -16.94
C ALA A 156 -12.13 4.12 -18.16
N ALA A 157 -13.25 3.47 -18.47
CA ALA A 157 -14.14 3.86 -19.57
C ALA A 157 -14.79 5.24 -19.33
N LEU A 158 -15.18 5.53 -18.09
CA LEU A 158 -15.68 6.85 -17.71
C LEU A 158 -14.58 7.91 -17.86
N ALA A 159 -13.38 7.66 -17.33
CA ALA A 159 -12.25 8.56 -17.47
C ALA A 159 -11.87 8.81 -18.94
N GLU A 160 -11.90 7.79 -19.79
CA GLU A 160 -11.66 7.92 -21.23
C GLU A 160 -12.70 8.84 -21.89
N LYS A 161 -13.98 8.66 -21.53
CA LYS A 161 -15.07 9.52 -22.04
C LYS A 161 -14.86 10.97 -21.62
N ASP A 162 -14.55 11.22 -20.36
CA ASP A 162 -14.33 12.56 -19.82
C ASP A 162 -13.09 13.21 -20.44
N MET A 163 -12.02 12.45 -20.66
CA MET A 163 -10.82 12.93 -21.36
C MET A 163 -11.13 13.32 -22.81
N LYS A 164 -11.88 12.50 -23.55
CA LYS A 164 -12.29 12.83 -24.93
C LYS A 164 -13.17 14.07 -24.97
N TYR A 165 -14.12 14.17 -24.03
CA TYR A 165 -14.98 15.33 -23.92
C TYR A 165 -14.17 16.60 -23.60
N GLY A 166 -13.29 16.55 -22.60
CA GLY A 166 -12.41 17.66 -22.23
C GLY A 166 -11.46 18.06 -23.36
N HIS A 167 -10.93 17.09 -24.12
CA HIS A 167 -10.12 17.36 -25.30
C HIS A 167 -10.90 18.12 -26.39
N ASN A 168 -12.13 17.69 -26.67
CA ASN A 168 -12.99 18.37 -27.66
C ASN A 168 -13.40 19.77 -27.20
N GLU A 169 -13.71 19.95 -25.92
CA GLU A 169 -14.03 21.27 -25.35
C GLU A 169 -12.85 22.23 -25.45
N LEU A 170 -11.64 21.74 -25.16
CA LEU A 170 -10.41 22.52 -25.24
C LEU A 170 -10.01 22.84 -26.69
N MET A 171 -10.26 21.92 -27.64
CA MET A 171 -10.12 22.16 -29.07
C MET A 171 -11.09 23.25 -29.56
N ASN A 172 -12.37 23.17 -29.16
CA ASN A 172 -13.38 24.16 -29.49
C ASN A 172 -13.02 25.54 -28.94
N ALA A 173 -12.68 25.62 -27.65
CA ALA A 173 -12.24 26.87 -27.01
C ALA A 173 -10.96 27.43 -27.67
N GLY A 174 -10.00 26.57 -27.99
CA GLY A 174 -8.77 26.94 -28.69
C GLY A 174 -9.06 27.53 -30.08
N SER A 175 -9.93 26.91 -30.86
CA SER A 175 -10.35 27.44 -32.17
C SER A 175 -11.05 28.80 -32.07
N GLN A 176 -11.86 29.01 -31.02
CA GLN A 176 -12.51 30.29 -30.76
C GLN A 176 -11.50 31.37 -30.39
N ILE A 177 -10.50 31.05 -29.55
CA ILE A 177 -9.39 31.95 -29.21
C ILE A 177 -8.62 32.34 -30.47
N GLN A 178 -8.31 31.39 -31.34
CA GLN A 178 -7.58 31.65 -32.57
C GLN A 178 -8.39 32.54 -33.54
N ARG A 179 -9.69 32.26 -33.69
CA ARG A 179 -10.61 33.10 -34.48
C ARG A 179 -10.71 34.51 -33.92
N LEU A 180 -10.84 34.66 -32.60
CA LEU A 180 -10.91 35.95 -31.92
C LEU A 180 -9.59 36.73 -32.08
N SER A 181 -8.44 36.06 -31.95
CA SER A 181 -7.12 36.67 -32.18
C SER A 181 -7.00 37.20 -33.61
N ARG A 182 -7.43 36.45 -34.62
CA ARG A 182 -7.48 36.91 -36.03
C ARG A 182 -8.43 38.10 -36.23
N SER A 183 -9.56 38.12 -35.53
CA SER A 183 -10.50 39.25 -35.57
C SER A 183 -9.89 40.52 -34.94
N ILE A 184 -9.26 40.37 -33.77
CA ILE A 184 -8.54 41.46 -33.10
C ILE A 184 -7.39 41.98 -33.96
N TYR A 185 -6.66 41.10 -34.65
CA TYR A 185 -5.61 41.51 -35.59
C TYR A 185 -6.16 42.42 -36.72
N LYS A 186 -7.33 42.08 -37.28
CA LYS A 186 -7.99 42.95 -38.28
C LYS A 186 -8.44 44.28 -37.68
N ALA A 187 -8.99 44.28 -36.47
CA ALA A 187 -9.38 45.50 -35.77
C ALA A 187 -8.17 46.36 -35.39
N GLU A 188 -7.05 45.74 -35.01
CA GLU A 188 -5.77 46.40 -34.74
C GLU A 188 -5.25 47.10 -36.00
N ALA A 189 -5.31 46.43 -37.16
CA ALA A 189 -4.93 47.01 -38.45
C ALA A 189 -5.81 48.21 -38.81
N GLN A 190 -7.14 48.08 -38.71
CA GLN A 190 -8.07 49.20 -38.97
C GLN A 190 -7.85 50.38 -38.03
N ALA A 191 -7.57 50.13 -36.75
CA ALA A 191 -7.28 51.17 -35.78
C ALA A 191 -5.93 51.86 -36.08
N ALA A 192 -4.94 51.11 -36.55
CA ALA A 192 -3.65 51.66 -36.99
C ALA A 192 -3.83 52.55 -38.24
N ASP A 193 -4.56 52.08 -39.25
CA ASP A 193 -4.87 52.85 -40.46
C ASP A 193 -5.62 54.14 -40.12
N LEU A 194 -6.59 54.09 -39.19
CA LEU A 194 -7.30 55.26 -38.70
C LEU A 194 -6.38 56.24 -37.95
N MET A 195 -5.43 55.73 -37.15
CA MET A 195 -4.46 56.55 -36.44
C MET A 195 -3.54 57.29 -37.41
N ASP A 196 -3.10 56.62 -38.48
CA ASP A 196 -2.29 57.21 -39.53
C ASP A 196 -3.05 58.27 -40.33
N GLY A 197 -4.33 58.02 -40.67
CA GLY A 197 -5.17 59.06 -41.29
C GLY A 197 -5.41 60.27 -40.36
N LEU A 198 -5.62 60.04 -39.07
CA LEU A 198 -5.75 61.14 -38.09
C LEU A 198 -4.45 61.93 -37.93
N ARG A 199 -3.28 61.34 -38.16
CA ARG A 199 -1.97 62.02 -38.08
C ARG A 199 -1.80 63.13 -39.11
N GLU A 200 -2.45 63.02 -40.26
CA GLU A 200 -2.40 64.02 -41.34
C GLU A 200 -3.23 65.27 -41.03
N ILE A 201 -4.28 65.15 -40.21
CA ILE A 201 -5.21 66.25 -39.91
C ILE A 201 -4.72 67.07 -38.71
N SER A 202 -4.31 68.32 -38.91
CA SER A 202 -3.94 69.23 -37.82
C SER A 202 -5.16 69.94 -37.22
N GLY A 203 -5.81 69.31 -36.23
CA GLY A 203 -6.95 69.88 -35.50
C GLY A 203 -7.02 69.46 -34.03
N ARG A 204 -7.62 70.28 -33.16
CA ARG A 204 -7.73 69.99 -31.71
C ARG A 204 -8.57 68.74 -31.43
N ASP A 205 -9.65 68.55 -32.17
CA ASP A 205 -10.52 67.36 -32.05
C ASP A 205 -9.83 66.10 -32.59
N ALA A 206 -9.05 66.24 -33.68
CA ALA A 206 -8.21 65.16 -34.20
C ALA A 206 -7.17 64.72 -33.17
N LEU A 207 -6.59 65.65 -32.40
CA LEU A 207 -5.64 65.30 -31.34
C LEU A 207 -6.27 64.47 -30.22
N LYS A 208 -7.51 64.79 -29.82
CA LYS A 208 -8.27 63.99 -28.84
C LYS A 208 -8.55 62.58 -29.37
N LEU A 209 -9.01 62.48 -30.62
CA LEU A 209 -9.26 61.20 -31.28
C LEU A 209 -7.98 60.36 -31.42
N ARG A 210 -6.83 60.98 -31.73
CA ARG A 210 -5.54 60.28 -31.78
C ARG A 210 -5.18 59.63 -30.46
N ALA A 211 -5.37 60.33 -29.34
CA ALA A 211 -5.09 59.77 -28.02
C ALA A 211 -5.99 58.56 -27.73
N GLU A 212 -7.28 58.66 -28.09
CA GLU A 212 -8.24 57.58 -27.92
C GLU A 212 -7.90 56.36 -28.79
N VAL A 213 -7.65 56.56 -30.09
CA VAL A 213 -7.28 55.48 -31.03
C VAL A 213 -5.93 54.87 -30.67
N ALA A 214 -4.95 55.65 -30.20
CA ALA A 214 -3.67 55.14 -29.72
C ALA A 214 -3.84 54.25 -28.47
N SER A 215 -4.71 54.64 -27.53
CA SER A 215 -5.03 53.83 -26.36
C SER A 215 -5.72 52.51 -26.76
N MET A 216 -6.66 52.57 -27.71
CA MET A 216 -7.39 51.41 -28.23
C MET A 216 -6.45 50.45 -28.96
N THR A 217 -5.55 50.98 -29.81
CA THR A 217 -4.54 50.17 -30.53
C THR A 217 -3.63 49.44 -29.55
N THR A 218 -3.18 50.12 -28.48
CA THR A 218 -2.33 49.50 -27.44
C THR A 218 -3.08 48.41 -26.70
N PHE A 219 -4.36 48.62 -26.39
CA PHE A 219 -5.22 47.61 -25.78
C PHE A 219 -5.40 46.39 -26.69
N LEU A 220 -5.71 46.59 -27.98
CA LEU A 220 -5.88 45.49 -28.95
C LEU A 220 -4.59 44.68 -29.12
N LYS A 221 -3.43 45.34 -29.24
CA LYS A 221 -2.11 44.68 -29.25
C LYS A 221 -1.90 43.79 -28.04
N ARG A 222 -2.19 44.32 -26.85
CA ARG A 222 -2.05 43.57 -25.59
C ARG A 222 -2.98 42.35 -25.57
N GLN A 223 -4.25 42.53 -25.93
CA GLN A 223 -5.22 41.43 -25.99
C GLN A 223 -4.80 40.36 -27.01
N ARG A 224 -4.31 40.75 -28.19
CA ARG A 224 -3.80 39.82 -29.21
C ARG A 224 -2.68 38.94 -28.66
N THR A 225 -1.65 39.55 -28.08
CA THR A 225 -0.51 38.78 -27.51
C THR A 225 -0.95 37.86 -26.37
N LEU A 226 -1.92 38.29 -25.55
CA LEU A 226 -2.48 37.44 -24.49
C LEU A 226 -3.23 36.23 -25.08
N LEU A 227 -4.05 36.42 -26.11
CA LEU A 227 -4.78 35.33 -26.76
C LEU A 227 -3.84 34.39 -27.54
N GLU A 228 -2.82 34.91 -28.23
CA GLU A 228 -1.80 34.09 -28.88
C GLU A 228 -1.03 33.24 -27.87
N ASN A 229 -0.64 33.80 -26.73
CA ASN A 229 -0.01 33.05 -25.64
C ASN A 229 -0.94 31.96 -25.07
N ARG A 230 -2.24 32.22 -24.99
CA ARG A 230 -3.23 31.20 -24.57
C ARG A 230 -3.40 30.12 -25.64
N ALA A 231 -3.46 30.48 -26.91
CA ALA A 231 -3.51 29.53 -28.02
C ALA A 231 -2.26 28.63 -28.07
N MET A 232 -1.07 29.20 -27.90
CA MET A 232 0.17 28.41 -27.82
C MET A 232 0.13 27.41 -26.67
N LYS A 233 -0.31 27.83 -25.47
CA LYS A 233 -0.48 26.90 -24.33
C LYS A 233 -1.46 25.76 -24.64
N VAL A 234 -2.52 26.03 -25.40
CA VAL A 234 -3.46 24.98 -25.83
C VAL A 234 -2.80 24.03 -26.84
N SER A 235 -2.03 24.57 -27.78
CA SER A 235 -1.29 23.78 -28.76
C SER A 235 -0.19 22.91 -28.12
N ASP A 236 0.53 23.42 -27.12
CA ASP A 236 1.56 22.71 -26.36
C ASP A 236 0.99 21.49 -25.61
N MET A 237 -0.31 21.48 -25.31
CA MET A 237 -1.02 20.33 -24.74
C MET A 237 -1.35 19.24 -25.78
N GLY A 238 -0.82 19.36 -27.02
CA GLY A 238 -1.03 18.40 -28.10
C GLY A 238 -2.36 18.55 -28.83
N ILE A 239 -3.02 19.70 -28.69
CA ILE A 239 -4.32 19.98 -29.32
C ILE A 239 -4.10 20.74 -30.64
N PRO A 240 -4.58 20.22 -31.78
CA PRO A 240 -4.49 20.92 -33.04
C PRO A 240 -5.45 22.13 -33.05
N LEU A 241 -4.91 23.30 -33.43
CA LEU A 241 -5.65 24.58 -33.53
C LEU A 241 -5.77 25.07 -34.97
#